data_AF-A0A950DRF5-F1
#
_entry.id   AF-A0A950DRF5-F1
#
_cell.length_a   1.000
_cell.length_b   1.000
_cell.length_c   1.000
_cell.angle_alpha   90.00
_cell.angle_beta   90.00
_cell.angle_gamma   90.00
#
_symmetry.space_group_name_H-M   'P 1'
#
loop_
_entity.id
_entity.type
_entity.pdbx_description
1 polymer ?
#
loop_
_entity_poly.entity_id
_entity_poly.type
_entity_poly.pdbx_seq_one_letter_code
_entity_poly.pdbx_strand_id
1 'polypeptide(L)' 'MSTLSEIEEAAARLSPQQKQELILFLAARLRADGAEMPSPRKYSREEMDSWVASDEADMETFRRGA' A
#
# COMPACT_ATOMS: atom_id res chain seq x y z
N MET A 1 16.58 8.76 23.61
CA MET A 1 16.42 8.51 22.16
C MET A 1 16.33 7.02 22.00
N SER A 2 15.26 6.48 21.43
CA SER A 2 15.24 5.06 21.09
C SER A 2 16.13 4.79 19.89
N THR A 3 16.85 3.68 19.89
CA THR A 3 17.63 3.27 18.73
C THR A 3 16.72 2.68 17.64
N LEU A 4 17.18 2.65 16.38
CA LEU A 4 16.43 1.99 15.30
C LEU A 4 16.11 0.52 15.66
N SER A 5 17.08 -0.17 16.27
CA SER A 5 16.94 -1.56 16.73
C SER A 5 15.81 -1.72 17.75
N GLU A 6 15.67 -0.79 18.70
CA GLU A 6 14.58 -0.82 19.69
C GLU A 6 13.21 -0.60 19.05
N ILE A 7 13.13 0.26 18.02
CA ILE A 7 11.90 0.50 17.28
C ILE A 7 11.51 -0.75 16.47
N GLU A 8 12.48 -1.41 15.83
CA GLU A 8 12.25 -2.66 15.09
C GLU A 8 11.76 -3.79 16.00
N GLU A 9 12.38 -3.96 17.18
CA GLU A 9 11.93 -4.95 18.15
C GLU A 9 10.52 -4.66 18.68
N ALA A 10 10.21 -3.40 18.98
CA ALA A 10 8.88 -2.99 19.41
C ALA A 10 7.83 -3.24 18.31
N ALA A 11 8.15 -2.89 17.07
CA ALA A 11 7.29 -3.13 15.91
C ALA A 11 7.09 -4.63 15.66
N ALA A 12 8.11 -5.47 15.86
CA ALA A 12 8.02 -6.91 15.66
C ALA A 12 6.95 -7.56 16.55
N ARG A 13 6.78 -7.06 17.78
CA ARG A 13 5.84 -7.55 18.80
C ARG A 13 4.38 -7.13 18.55
N LEU A 14 4.12 -6.21 17.62
CA LEU A 14 2.77 -5.76 17.29
C LEU A 14 1.99 -6.85 16.54
N SER A 15 0.68 -6.90 16.80
CA SER A 15 -0.25 -7.69 15.98
C SER A 15 -0.29 -7.17 14.52
N PRO A 16 -0.73 -7.99 13.55
CA PRO A 16 -0.86 -7.55 12.16
C PRO A 16 -1.71 -6.27 11.99
N GLN A 17 -2.82 -6.16 12.73
CA GLN A 17 -3.70 -5.00 12.71
C GLN A 17 -2.98 -3.74 13.23
N GLN A 18 -2.28 -3.85 14.35
CA GLN A 18 -1.52 -2.72 14.91
C GLN A 18 -0.36 -2.30 14.00
N LYS A 19 0.28 -3.23 13.28
CA LYS A 19 1.28 -2.89 12.26
C LYS A 19 0.69 -2.07 11.12
N GLN A 20 -0.51 -2.41 10.66
CA GLN A 20 -1.22 -1.65 9.63
C GLN A 20 -1.55 -0.22 10.11
N GLU A 21 -2.10 -0.09 11.32
CA GLU A 21 -2.37 1.21 11.94
C GLU A 21 -1.10 2.06 12.08
N LEU A 22 0.00 1.45 12.53
CA LEU A 22 1.29 2.13 12.67
C LEU A 22 1.80 2.66 11.32
N ILE A 23 1.70 1.89 10.24
CA ILE A 23 2.13 2.32 8.90
C ILE A 23 1.32 3.55 8.45
N LEU A 24 0.00 3.54 8.65
CA LEU A 24 -0.87 4.65 8.28
C LEU A 24 -0.53 5.91 9.10
N PHE A 25 -0.33 5.75 10.40
CA PHE A 25 0.07 6.85 11.29
C PHE A 25 1.39 7.48 10.86
N LEU A 26 2.42 6.67 10.60
CA LEU A 26 3.73 7.16 10.17
C LEU A 26 3.67 7.84 8.81
N ALA A 27 2.94 7.27 7.84
CA ALA A 27 2.76 7.88 6.52
C ALA A 27 2.07 9.25 6.60
N ALA A 28 1.04 9.38 7.44
CA ALA A 28 0.35 10.65 7.66
C ALA A 28 1.28 11.70 8.29
N ARG A 29 2.10 11.30 9.27
CA ARG A 29 3.02 12.21 9.96
C ARG A 29 4.16 12.67 9.06
N LEU A 30 4.78 11.76 8.31
CA LEU A 30 5.83 12.07 7.33
C LEU A 30 5.34 13.06 6.28
N ARG A 31 4.12 12.86 5.77
CA ARG A 31 3.49 13.80 4.84
C ARG A 31 3.29 15.19 5.46
N ALA A 32 2.83 15.26 6.72
CA ALA A 32 2.62 16.52 7.42
C ALA A 32 3.94 17.27 7.70
N ASP A 33 5.01 16.53 7.95
CA ASP A 33 6.35 17.10 8.21
C ASP A 33 7.10 17.47 6.91
N GLY A 34 6.46 17.32 5.74
CA GLY A 34 7.06 17.61 4.44
C GLY A 34 8.22 16.68 4.08
N ALA A 35 8.29 15.51 4.73
CA ALA A 35 9.33 14.53 4.46
C ALA A 35 9.17 13.94 3.05
N GLU A 36 10.30 13.55 2.47
CA GLU A 36 10.32 12.90 1.16
C GLU A 36 9.59 11.55 1.26
N MET A 37 8.42 11.48 0.61
CA MET A 37 7.65 10.25 0.54
C MET A 37 8.29 9.29 -0.46
N PRO A 38 8.14 7.96 -0.29
CA PRO A 38 8.55 7.01 -1.32
C PRO A 38 7.94 7.41 -2.67
N SER A 39 8.76 7.36 -3.72
CA SER A 39 8.29 7.68 -5.07
C SER A 39 7.09 6.80 -5.43
N PRO A 40 6.07 7.35 -6.11
CA PRO A 40 4.95 6.54 -6.59
C PRO A 40 5.44 5.28 -7.30
N ARG A 41 4.82 4.14 -7.00
CA ARG A 41 5.13 2.90 -7.70
C ARG A 41 4.85 3.10 -9.19
N LYS A 42 5.83 2.81 -10.04
CA LYS A 42 5.67 2.76 -11.48
C LYS A 42 5.32 1.33 -11.86
N TYR A 43 4.23 1.15 -12.59
CA TYR A 43 3.84 -0.13 -13.15
C TYR A 43 4.33 -0.24 -14.59
N SER A 44 4.68 -1.45 -15.02
CA SER A 44 5.00 -1.70 -16.42
C SER A 44 3.75 -1.56 -17.29
N ARG A 45 3.95 -1.40 -18.60
CA ARG A 45 2.81 -1.36 -19.53
C ARG A 45 2.06 -2.69 -19.53
N GLU A 46 2.78 -3.80 -19.47
CA GLU A 46 2.19 -5.14 -19.40
C GLU A 46 1.33 -5.33 -18.13
N GLU A 47 1.79 -4.84 -16.97
CA GLU A 47 1.00 -4.89 -15.71
C GLU A 47 -0.32 -4.11 -15.86
N MET A 48 -0.26 -2.91 -16.44
CA MET A 48 -1.45 -2.08 -16.67
C MET A 48 -2.41 -2.73 -17.67
N ASP A 49 -1.90 -3.25 -18.78
CA ASP A 49 -2.70 -3.90 -19.81
C ASP A 49 -3.41 -5.16 -19.27
N SER A 50 -2.75 -5.92 -18.38
CA SER A 50 -3.36 -7.07 -17.71
C SER A 50 -4.56 -6.69 -16.84
N TRP A 51 -4.49 -5.56 -16.13
CA TRP A 51 -5.61 -5.09 -15.31
C TRP A 51 -6.77 -4.61 -16.15
N VAL A 52 -6.48 -3.86 -17.23
CA VAL A 52 -7.50 -3.42 -18.19
C VAL A 52 -8.23 -4.62 -18.79
N ALA A 53 -7.50 -5.64 -19.23
CA ALA A 53 -8.10 -6.84 -19.80
C ALA A 53 -9.00 -7.61 -18.79
N SER A 54 -8.59 -7.66 -17.52
CA SER A 54 -9.41 -8.27 -16.46
C SER A 54 -10.71 -7.50 -16.24
N ASP A 55 -10.60 -6.17 -16.14
CA ASP A 55 -11.76 -5.29 -15.90
C ASP A 55 -12.74 -5.32 -17.09
N GLU A 56 -12.22 -5.38 -18.32
CA GLU A 56 -13.03 -5.54 -19.54
C GLU A 56 -13.80 -6.87 -19.54
N ALA A 57 -13.17 -7.98 -19.13
CA ALA A 57 -13.81 -9.29 -19.05
C ALA A 57 -14.91 -9.33 -17.96
N ASP A 58 -14.67 -8.70 -16.82
CA ASP A 58 -15.66 -8.56 -15.74
C ASP A 58 -16.86 -7.74 -16.22
N MET A 59 -16.61 -6.64 -16.95
CA MET A 59 -17.65 -5.80 -17.53
C MET A 59 -18.46 -6.51 -18.62
N GLU A 60 -17.83 -7.34 -19.44
CA GLU A 60 -18.55 -8.18 -20.40
C GLU A 60 -19.48 -9.17 -19.70
N THR A 61 -19.00 -9.81 -18.63
CA THR A 61 -19.80 -10.75 -17.83
C THR A 61 -21.00 -10.04 -17.21
N PHE A 62 -20.79 -8.85 -16.63
CA PHE A 62 -21.85 -8.02 -16.08
C PHE A 62 -22.91 -7.63 -17.14
N ARG A 63 -22.47 -7.20 -18.33
CA ARG A 63 -23.38 -6.83 -19.44
C ARG A 63 -24.20 -8.00 -19.96
N ARG A 64 -23.70 -9.23 -19.87
CA ARG A 64 -24.44 -10.44 -20.25
C ARG A 64 -25.51 -10.84 -19.24
N GLY A 65 -25.63 -10.12 -18.12
CA GLY A 65 -26.74 -10.24 -17.18
C GLY A 65 -26.62 -11.39 -16.17
N ALA A 66 -25.46 -12.07 -16.13
CA ALA A 66 -25.25 -13.38 -15.49
C ALA A 66 -26.17 -14.50 -16.01
#